data_AF-A0A3D0CD70-F1
#
_entry.id   AF-A0A3D0CD70-F1
#
_cell.length_a   1.000
_cell.length_b   1.000
_cell.length_c   1.000
_cell.angle_alpha   90.00
_cell.angle_beta   90.00
_cell.angle_gamma   90.00
#
_symmetry.space_group_name_H-M   'P 1'
#
loop_
_entity.id
_entity.type
_entity.pdbx_description
1 polymer ?
#
loop_
_entity_poly.entity_id
_entity_poly.type
_entity_poly.pdbx_seq_one_letter_code
_entity_poly.pdbx_strand_id
1 'polypeptide(L)'
;MAHNISLTLDGDGIAEMSCIAGVVGKIEPIMAMAKSGRPIIAIDGCALGCTKACLDKSGIKTDHYFKISDLGFEKRDKWDDSLTENTVAMKSVYANLIKAGIGFTQ
;
A
#
# COMPACT_ATOMS: atom_id res chain seq x y z
N MET A 1 -3.19 10.18 3.04
CA MET A 1 -3.88 8.87 2.91
C MET A 1 -2.95 7.68 2.67
N ALA A 2 -2.58 7.30 1.44
CA ALA A 2 -1.92 5.99 1.15
C ALA A 2 -0.69 5.69 2.03
N HIS A 3 0.20 6.67 2.20
CA HIS A 3 1.36 6.55 3.10
C HIS A 3 0.96 6.25 4.56
N ASN A 4 -0.03 6.97 5.09
CA ASN A 4 -0.50 6.77 6.46
C ASN A 4 -1.09 5.36 6.64
N ILE A 5 -1.87 4.89 5.66
CA ILE A 5 -2.42 3.52 5.67
C ILE A 5 -1.29 2.49 5.72
N SER A 6 -0.26 2.65 4.89
CA SER A 6 0.91 1.76 4.89
C SER A 6 1.66 1.76 6.24
N LEU A 7 1.85 2.94 6.84
CA LEU A 7 2.46 3.05 8.17
C LEU A 7 1.62 2.40 9.26
N THR A 8 0.29 2.52 9.21
CA THR A 8 -0.57 1.88 10.21
C THR A 8 -0.54 0.36 10.09
N LEU A 9 -0.56 -0.19 8.86
CA LEU A 9 -0.42 -1.64 8.66
C LEU A 9 0.92 -2.19 9.20
N ASP A 10 1.99 -1.39 9.08
CA ASP A 10 3.31 -1.71 9.64
C ASP A 10 3.30 -1.67 11.17
N GLY A 11 2.83 -0.57 11.74
CA GLY A 11 2.69 -0.42 13.19
C GLY A 11 1.81 -1.47 13.85
N ASP A 12 0.78 -1.96 13.13
CA ASP A 12 -0.11 -3.04 13.57
C ASP A 12 0.48 -4.45 13.37
N GLY A 13 1.65 -4.58 12.75
CA GLY A 13 2.30 -5.86 12.48
C GLY A 13 1.64 -6.71 11.38
N ILE A 14 0.73 -6.13 10.59
CA ILE A 14 0.02 -6.84 9.52
C ILE A 14 0.90 -6.96 8.27
N ALA A 15 1.73 -5.96 8.01
CA ALA A 15 2.66 -5.92 6.90
C ALA A 15 3.96 -5.21 7.34
N GLU A 16 4.96 -5.15 6.46
CA GLU A 16 6.14 -4.29 6.66
C GLU A 16 6.14 -3.25 5.54
N MET A 17 6.22 -1.97 5.88
CA MET A 17 6.26 -0.91 4.89
C MET A 17 7.66 -0.84 4.27
N SER A 18 7.73 -0.85 2.94
CA SER A 18 8.98 -0.74 2.20
C SER A 18 8.96 0.40 1.18
N CYS A 19 10.12 1.00 0.93
CA CYS A 19 10.25 2.16 0.05
C CYS A 19 10.18 1.75 -1.43
N ILE A 20 9.15 2.22 -2.14
CA ILE A 20 9.00 1.98 -3.59
C ILE A 20 10.12 2.60 -4.43
N ALA A 21 10.71 3.72 -3.99
CA ALA A 21 11.86 4.31 -4.67
C ALA A 21 13.07 3.37 -4.62
N GLY A 22 13.23 2.62 -3.51
CA GLY A 22 14.26 1.61 -3.40
C GLY A 22 14.04 0.41 -4.32
N VAL A 23 12.78 0.03 -4.56
CA VAL A 23 12.42 -1.01 -5.52
C VAL A 23 12.77 -0.61 -6.95
N VAL A 24 12.40 0.59 -7.39
CA VAL A 24 12.73 1.04 -8.77
C VAL A 24 14.23 1.35 -8.91
N GLY A 25 14.87 1.83 -7.84
CA GLY A 25 16.31 2.04 -7.74
C GLY A 25 17.12 0.75 -7.62
N LYS A 26 16.48 -0.41 -7.52
CA LYS A 26 17.11 -1.74 -7.38
C LYS A 26 18.07 -1.84 -6.19
N ILE A 27 17.71 -1.20 -5.06
CA ILE A 27 18.50 -1.23 -3.82
C ILE A 27 18.46 -2.65 -3.25
N GLU A 28 19.63 -3.30 -3.10
CA GLU A 28 19.73 -4.74 -2.84
C GLU A 28 18.90 -5.25 -1.65
N PRO A 29 18.98 -4.66 -0.43
CA PRO A 29 18.16 -5.11 0.69
C PRO A 29 16.65 -5.04 0.42
N ILE A 30 16.20 -4.00 -0.27
CA ILE A 30 14.78 -3.79 -0.61
C ILE A 30 14.34 -4.78 -1.68
N MET A 31 15.18 -5.04 -2.67
CA MET A 31 14.91 -6.04 -3.71
C MET A 31 14.87 -7.46 -3.15
N ALA A 32 15.77 -7.79 -2.23
CA ALA A 32 15.77 -9.09 -1.54
C ALA A 32 14.46 -9.30 -0.77
N MET A 33 14.02 -8.28 -0.04
CA MET A 33 12.74 -8.31 0.68
C MET A 33 11.55 -8.44 -0.27
N ALA A 34 11.49 -7.64 -1.34
CA ALA A 34 10.40 -7.69 -2.32
C ALA A 34 10.33 -9.02 -3.10
N LYS A 35 11.44 -9.78 -3.14
CA LYS A 35 11.53 -11.11 -3.77
C LYS A 35 11.53 -12.27 -2.78
N SER A 36 11.28 -12.01 -1.50
CA SER A 36 11.28 -13.03 -0.44
C SER A 36 10.16 -14.08 -0.55
N GLY A 37 9.19 -13.87 -1.46
CA GLY A 37 7.99 -14.70 -1.59
C GLY A 37 6.85 -14.28 -0.67
N ARG A 38 7.04 -13.25 0.17
CA ARG A 38 5.97 -12.63 0.94
C ARG A 38 4.95 -11.95 0.01
N PRO A 39 3.64 -11.97 0.35
CA PRO A 39 2.63 -11.23 -0.41
C PRO A 39 2.98 -9.73 -0.49
N ILE A 40 2.82 -9.16 -1.68
CA ILE A 40 3.08 -7.73 -1.92
C ILE A 40 1.76 -6.96 -1.91
N ILE A 41 1.64 -6.01 -0.98
CA ILE A 41 0.54 -5.06 -0.89
C ILE A 41 0.99 -3.73 -1.48
N ALA A 42 0.29 -3.24 -2.51
CA ALA A 42 0.51 -1.93 -3.10
C ALA A 42 -0.68 -1.01 -2.80
N ILE A 43 -0.40 0.19 -2.29
CA ILE A 43 -1.41 1.19 -1.96
C ILE A 43 -1.09 2.48 -2.71
N ASP A 44 -1.95 2.87 -3.64
CA ASP A 44 -1.84 4.12 -4.39
C ASP A 44 -2.95 5.09 -3.98
N GLY A 45 -2.57 6.34 -3.75
CA GLY A 45 -3.52 7.40 -3.35
C GLY A 45 -4.34 7.99 -4.51
N CYS A 46 -3.90 7.80 -5.75
CA CYS A 46 -4.54 8.42 -6.92
C CYS A 46 -4.47 7.55 -8.17
N ALA A 47 -5.17 8.00 -9.22
CA ALA A 47 -5.29 7.31 -10.50
C ALA A 47 -3.95 7.09 -11.24
N LEU A 48 -2.87 7.79 -10.88
CA LEU A 48 -1.57 7.63 -11.53
C LEU A 48 -0.94 6.26 -11.28
N GLY A 49 -1.28 5.59 -10.17
CA GLY A 49 -0.83 4.22 -9.92
C GLY A 49 0.70 4.08 -9.79
N CYS A 50 1.39 5.08 -9.25
CA CYS A 50 2.86 5.14 -9.25
C CYS A 50 3.50 3.93 -8.59
N THR A 51 2.93 3.45 -7.48
CA THR A 51 3.45 2.28 -6.77
C THR A 51 3.31 1.03 -7.61
N LYS A 52 2.12 0.80 -8.17
CA LYS A 52 1.86 -0.34 -9.07
C LYS A 52 2.81 -0.32 -10.28
N ALA A 53 2.94 0.82 -10.94
CA ALA A 53 3.79 0.97 -12.12
C ALA A 53 5.28 0.70 -11.82
N CYS A 54 5.77 1.13 -10.66
CA CYS A 54 7.14 0.85 -10.23
C CYS A 54 7.36 -0.65 -9.94
N LEU A 55 6.41 -1.31 -9.28
CA LEU A 55 6.48 -2.77 -9.04
C LEU A 55 6.52 -3.54 -10.35
N ASP A 56 5.64 -3.20 -11.30
CA ASP A 56 5.56 -3.86 -12.60
C ASP A 56 6.86 -3.71 -13.41
N LYS A 57 7.43 -2.49 -13.45
CA LYS A 57 8.71 -2.23 -14.11
C LYS A 57 9.89 -2.97 -13.48
N SER A 58 9.80 -3.25 -12.18
CA SER A 58 10.81 -4.02 -11.44
C SER A 58 10.55 -5.53 -11.47
N GLY A 59 9.52 -6.01 -12.18
CA GLY A 59 9.17 -7.42 -12.28
C GLY A 59 8.68 -8.03 -10.96
N ILE A 60 8.13 -7.21 -10.07
CA ILE A 60 7.58 -7.65 -8.79
C ILE A 60 6.06 -7.77 -8.95
N LYS A 61 5.55 -8.98 -8.70
CA LYS A 61 4.12 -9.26 -8.71
C LYS A 61 3.44 -8.54 -7.54
N THR A 62 2.35 -7.84 -7.82
CA THR A 62 1.48 -7.28 -6.79
C THR A 62 0.38 -8.29 -6.47
N ASP A 63 0.22 -8.67 -5.21
CA ASP A 63 -0.80 -9.64 -4.79
C ASP A 63 -2.08 -8.94 -4.35
N HIS A 64 -1.94 -7.81 -3.64
CA HIS A 64 -3.06 -6.97 -3.23
C HIS A 64 -2.83 -5.54 -3.69
N TYR A 65 -3.76 -4.99 -4.46
CA TYR A 65 -3.68 -3.62 -4.94
C TYR A 65 -4.87 -2.79 -4.49
N PHE A 66 -4.57 -1.68 -3.82
CA PHE A 66 -5.56 -0.71 -3.36
C PHE A 66 -5.30 0.63 -4.02
N LYS A 67 -6.27 1.08 -4.82
CA LYS A 67 -6.26 2.43 -5.38
C LYS A 67 -7.30 3.27 -4.66
N ILE A 68 -6.85 4.09 -3.71
CA ILE A 68 -7.74 4.80 -2.77
C ILE A 68 -8.70 5.75 -3.50
N SER A 69 -8.29 6.32 -4.64
CA SER A 69 -9.17 7.15 -5.46
C SER A 69 -10.40 6.42 -6.00
N ASP A 70 -10.38 5.08 -6.10
CA ASP A 70 -11.53 4.29 -6.56
C ASP A 70 -12.67 4.31 -5.53
N LEU A 71 -12.44 4.80 -4.31
CA LEU A 71 -13.45 5.02 -3.28
C LEU A 71 -14.28 6.30 -3.49
N GLY A 72 -13.99 7.08 -4.54
CA GLY A 72 -14.78 8.25 -4.93
C GLY A 72 -14.40 9.54 -4.19
N PHE A 73 -13.25 9.60 -3.55
CA PHE A 73 -12.78 10.82 -2.90
C PHE A 73 -12.27 11.85 -3.90
N GLU A 74 -12.51 13.13 -3.61
CA GLU A 74 -11.90 14.22 -4.37
C GLU A 74 -10.39 14.28 -4.13
N LYS A 75 -9.63 14.69 -5.15
CA LYS A 75 -8.19 14.87 -5.00
C LYS A 75 -7.94 16.10 -4.13
N ARG A 76 -7.47 15.86 -2.90
CA ARG A 76 -7.07 16.91 -1.97
C ARG A 76 -5.57 17.16 -2.01
N ASP A 77 -5.18 18.35 -1.57
CA ASP A 77 -3.79 18.66 -1.28
C ASP A 77 -3.32 17.86 -0.05
N LYS A 78 -2.02 17.61 0.07
CA LYS A 78 -1.43 16.90 1.21
C LYS A 78 -1.68 17.59 2.56
N TRP A 79 -2.01 18.89 2.56
CA TRP A 79 -2.34 19.65 3.76
C TRP A 79 -3.85 19.66 4.09
N ASP A 80 -4.72 19.18 3.18
CA ASP A 80 -6.17 19.10 3.37
C ASP A 80 -6.59 17.65 3.61
N ASP A 81 -6.21 17.11 4.77
CA ASP A 81 -6.48 15.72 5.12
C ASP A 81 -7.86 15.57 5.80
N SER A 82 -8.68 14.63 5.33
CA SER A 82 -10.02 14.40 5.87
C SER A 82 -10.05 13.16 6.76
N LEU A 83 -10.34 13.34 8.05
CA LEU A 83 -10.45 12.21 8.99
C LEU A 83 -11.52 11.20 8.55
N THR A 84 -12.63 11.68 7.99
CA THR A 84 -13.72 10.82 7.49
C THR A 84 -13.25 9.97 6.31
N GLU A 85 -12.63 10.59 5.29
CA GLU A 85 -12.15 9.86 4.11
C GLU A 85 -11.04 8.88 4.49
N ASN A 86 -10.12 9.27 5.38
CA ASN A 86 -9.08 8.37 5.90
C ASN A 86 -9.68 7.17 6.61
N THR A 87 -10.72 7.38 7.43
CA THR A 87 -11.41 6.29 8.13
C THR A 87 -12.06 5.31 7.15
N VAL A 88 -12.70 5.81 6.09
CA VAL A 88 -13.32 4.96 5.05
C VAL A 88 -12.24 4.18 4.30
N ALA A 89 -11.14 4.83 3.90
CA ALA A 89 -10.03 4.18 3.21
C ALA A 89 -9.40 3.08 4.06
N MET A 90 -9.09 3.36 5.32
CA MET A 90 -8.55 2.40 6.29
C MET A 90 -9.47 1.18 6.44
N LYS A 91 -10.76 1.39 6.71
CA LYS A 91 -11.73 0.30 6.85
C LYS A 91 -11.82 -0.56 5.60
N SER A 92 -11.80 0.07 4.42
CA SER A 92 -11.83 -0.67 3.15
C SER A 92 -10.60 -1.55 2.98
N VAL A 93 -9.39 -1.01 3.21
CA VAL A 93 -8.14 -1.77 3.08
C VAL A 93 -8.10 -2.95 4.06
N TYR A 94 -8.36 -2.70 5.36
CA TYR A 94 -8.36 -3.76 6.38
C TYR A 94 -9.40 -4.84 6.09
N ALA A 95 -10.62 -4.47 5.73
CA ALA A 95 -11.67 -5.43 5.42
C ALA A 95 -11.31 -6.34 4.24
N ASN A 96 -10.64 -5.81 3.20
CA ASN A 96 -10.18 -6.60 2.07
C ASN A 96 -9.01 -7.51 2.43
N LEU A 97 -8.05 -7.04 3.22
CA LEU A 97 -6.94 -7.87 3.70
C LEU A 97 -7.44 -9.02 4.57
N ILE A 98 -8.34 -8.74 5.53
CA ILE A 98 -8.93 -9.77 6.40
C ILE A 98 -9.68 -10.82 5.58
N LYS A 99 -10.46 -10.41 4.57
CA LYS A 99 -11.12 -11.33 3.64
C LYS A 99 -10.14 -12.20 2.85
N ALA A 100 -8.95 -11.70 2.58
CA ALA A 100 -7.86 -12.45 1.95
C ALA A 100 -7.05 -13.31 2.95
N GLY A 101 -7.45 -13.35 4.23
CA GLY A 101 -6.73 -14.09 5.27
C GLY A 101 -5.48 -13.39 5.80
N ILE A 102 -5.28 -12.11 5.46
CA ILE A 102 -4.19 -11.26 5.97
C ILE A 102 -4.76 -10.36 7.05
N GLY A 103 -4.30 -10.51 8.28
CA GLY A 103 -4.77 -9.71 9.39
C GLY A 103 -3.78 -9.77 10.54
N PHE A 104 -4.25 -9.42 11.73
CA PHE A 104 -3.45 -9.54 12.95
C PHE A 104 -3.03 -11.01 13.13
N THR A 105 -1.73 -11.28 13.02
CA THR A 105 -1.14 -12.50 13.56
C THR A 105 -1.26 -12.43 15.08
N GLN A 106 -1.94 -13.41 15.69
CA GLN A 106 -1.82 -13.66 17.14
C GLN A 106 -0.41 -14.14 17.47
#